data_AF-A0A0N4UXF4-F1
#
_entry.id   AF-A0A0N4UXF4-F1
#
_cell.length_a   1.000
_cell.length_b   1.000
_cell.length_c   1.000
_cell.angle_alpha   90.00
_cell.angle_beta   90.00
_cell.angle_gamma   90.00
#
_symmetry.space_group_name_H-M   'P 1'
#
loop_
_entity.id
_entity.type
_entity.pdbx_description
1 polymer ?
#
loop_
_entity_poly.entity_id
_entity_poly.type
_entity_poly.pdbx_seq_one_letter_code
_entity_poly.pdbx_strand_id
1 'polypeptide(L)'
;MLKLQRRLSHPEALNASILGGILRRAKSKNGGKSLRDSLEKIGISLPAGRRKSASVTLLTSLVEGEAMHLAKDFSSACTAYFPSKEIASYVHSRNLRFPAAEIERLKHEVECAKKALVVLSDVLKMDGSPVQGRRSENLLEPAVQEPLTQFSLITHGFGTAALLAALEVIMRYLNESMEVLNKGPTNSLGEGNCVDLAAILQRYIALNSGVIMAKQ
;
A
#
# COMPACT_ATOMS: atom_id res chain seq x y z
N MET A 1 -18.18 14.42 -13.88
CA MET A 1 -18.08 14.01 -15.29
C MET A 1 -16.81 13.17 -15.54
N LEU A 2 -15.61 13.68 -15.25
CA LEU A 2 -14.32 12.95 -15.41
C LEU A 2 -14.26 11.59 -14.69
N LYS A 3 -14.82 11.49 -13.47
CA LYS A 3 -14.79 10.27 -12.66
C LYS A 3 -15.60 9.11 -13.25
N LEU A 4 -16.72 9.39 -13.91
CA LEU A 4 -17.54 8.34 -14.53
C LEU A 4 -16.94 7.89 -15.86
N GLN A 5 -16.47 8.85 -16.65
CA GLN A 5 -15.79 8.61 -17.93
C GLN A 5 -14.55 7.72 -17.75
N ARG A 6 -13.77 7.92 -16.68
CA ARG A 6 -12.61 7.10 -16.32
C ARG A 6 -12.95 5.63 -16.02
N ARG A 7 -14.11 5.38 -15.42
CA ARG A 7 -14.58 4.02 -15.10
C ARG A 7 -15.18 3.30 -16.30
N LEU A 8 -15.64 4.07 -17.28
CA LEU A 8 -16.12 3.55 -18.57
C LEU A 8 -14.99 3.33 -19.57
N SER A 9 -13.83 3.97 -19.37
CA SER A 9 -12.59 3.73 -20.12
C SER A 9 -11.70 2.68 -19.44
N HIS A 10 -10.63 2.25 -20.11
CA HIS A 10 -9.59 1.44 -19.48
C HIS A 10 -8.98 2.20 -18.28
N PRO A 11 -8.54 1.50 -17.22
CA PRO A 11 -8.42 0.04 -17.07
C PRO A 11 -9.69 -0.69 -16.57
N GLU A 12 -10.66 0.01 -15.98
CA GLU A 12 -11.83 -0.65 -15.37
C GLU A 12 -12.88 -1.12 -16.41
N ALA A 13 -13.17 -0.29 -17.41
CA ALA A 13 -14.14 -0.53 -18.48
C ALA A 13 -15.46 -1.15 -17.98
N LEU A 14 -16.05 -0.58 -16.93
CA LEU A 14 -17.23 -1.12 -16.26
C LEU A 14 -18.46 -1.11 -17.18
N ASN A 15 -19.28 -2.15 -17.04
CA ASN A 15 -20.57 -2.23 -17.71
C ASN A 15 -21.69 -1.54 -16.90
N ALA A 16 -22.83 -1.32 -17.54
CA ALA A 16 -23.96 -0.60 -16.93
C ALA A 16 -24.51 -1.26 -15.67
N SER A 17 -24.51 -2.61 -15.57
CA SER A 17 -25.04 -3.30 -14.39
C SER A 17 -24.15 -3.13 -13.17
N ILE A 18 -22.83 -3.24 -13.34
CA ILE A 18 -21.84 -3.04 -12.27
C ILE A 18 -21.83 -1.57 -11.83
N LEU A 19 -21.84 -0.64 -12.79
CA LEU A 19 -21.93 0.80 -12.50
C LEU A 19 -23.23 1.16 -11.77
N GLY A 20 -24.35 0.50 -12.10
CA GLY A 20 -25.62 0.65 -11.40
C GLY A 20 -25.55 0.26 -9.93
N GLY A 21 -24.89 -0.87 -9.62
CA GLY A 21 -24.67 -1.34 -8.25
C GLY A 21 -23.73 -0.43 -7.45
N ILE A 22 -22.64 0.05 -8.06
CA ILE A 22 -21.66 0.90 -7.38
C ILE A 22 -22.19 2.31 -7.13
N LEU A 23 -23.05 2.82 -8.00
CA LEU A 23 -23.78 4.07 -7.77
C LEU A 23 -24.88 3.91 -6.71
N ARG A 24 -24.94 2.76 -6.03
CA ARG A 24 -25.91 2.40 -4.97
C ARG A 24 -27.35 2.67 -5.38
N ARG A 25 -27.66 2.56 -6.69
CA ARG A 25 -29.04 2.73 -7.17
C ARG A 25 -29.81 1.43 -6.95
N ALA A 26 -31.02 1.57 -6.43
CA ALA A 26 -31.93 0.45 -6.24
C ALA A 26 -32.09 -0.37 -7.52
N LYS A 27 -32.16 -1.70 -7.40
CA LYS A 27 -32.36 -2.60 -8.53
C LYS A 27 -33.76 -2.39 -9.09
N SER A 28 -33.87 -1.61 -10.17
CA SER A 28 -35.15 -1.34 -10.85
C SER A 28 -35.28 -2.16 -12.13
N LYS A 29 -36.52 -2.52 -12.49
CA LYS A 29 -36.85 -3.03 -13.82
C LYS A 29 -36.39 -1.97 -14.83
N ASN A 30 -35.52 -2.36 -15.78
CA ASN A 30 -34.88 -1.47 -16.76
C ASN A 30 -33.77 -0.55 -16.23
N GLY A 31 -33.20 -0.79 -15.04
CA GLY A 31 -32.15 0.07 -14.46
C GLY A 31 -30.94 0.31 -15.38
N GLY A 32 -30.54 -0.70 -16.18
CA GLY A 32 -29.47 -0.55 -17.17
C GLY A 32 -29.81 0.39 -18.33
N LYS A 33 -31.07 0.45 -18.77
CA LYS A 33 -31.53 1.38 -19.83
C LYS A 33 -31.62 2.80 -19.28
N SER A 34 -32.29 3.01 -18.15
CA SER A 34 -32.40 4.32 -17.50
C SER A 34 -31.02 4.92 -17.16
N LEU A 35 -30.06 4.08 -16.75
CA LEU A 35 -28.68 4.51 -16.55
C LEU A 35 -28.04 4.99 -17.85
N ARG A 36 -28.14 4.24 -18.96
CA ARG A 36 -27.61 4.67 -20.27
C ARG A 36 -28.24 5.98 -20.71
N ASP A 37 -29.57 6.10 -20.64
CA ASP A 37 -30.31 7.30 -21.04
C ASP A 37 -29.91 8.52 -20.18
N SER A 38 -29.62 8.31 -18.89
CA SER A 38 -29.13 9.38 -18.00
C SER A 38 -27.68 9.78 -18.30
N LEU A 39 -26.84 8.85 -18.75
CA LEU A 39 -25.46 9.13 -19.17
C LEU A 39 -25.42 9.86 -20.51
N GLU A 40 -26.29 9.48 -21.43
CA GLU A 40 -26.40 10.12 -22.74
C GLU A 40 -26.80 11.60 -22.61
N LYS A 41 -27.72 11.91 -21.67
CA LYS A 41 -28.10 13.30 -21.33
C LYS A 41 -26.94 14.16 -20.82
N ILE A 42 -25.89 13.56 -20.26
CA ILE A 42 -24.68 14.25 -19.83
C ILE A 42 -23.50 14.06 -20.80
N GLY A 43 -23.79 13.59 -22.03
CA GLY A 43 -22.80 13.43 -23.11
C GLY A 43 -21.91 12.20 -23.01
N ILE A 44 -22.29 11.18 -22.22
CA ILE A 44 -21.50 9.97 -22.00
C ILE A 44 -22.21 8.77 -22.63
N SER A 45 -21.61 8.19 -23.69
CA SER A 45 -22.14 6.98 -24.31
C SER A 45 -21.61 5.72 -23.62
N LEU A 46 -22.52 4.79 -23.30
CA LEU A 46 -22.20 3.49 -22.72
C LEU A 46 -22.80 2.36 -23.58
N PRO A 47 -22.00 1.71 -24.44
CA PRO A 47 -22.51 0.71 -25.38
C PRO A 47 -23.10 -0.51 -24.66
N ALA A 48 -24.19 -1.04 -25.21
CA ALA A 48 -24.78 -2.29 -24.74
C ALA A 48 -23.81 -3.47 -24.98
N GLY A 49 -23.73 -4.42 -24.06
CA GLY A 49 -22.89 -5.62 -24.22
C GLY A 49 -21.40 -5.45 -23.90
N ARG A 50 -20.95 -4.28 -23.41
CA ARG A 50 -19.56 -4.07 -23.00
C ARG A 50 -19.13 -5.04 -21.90
N ARG A 51 -18.00 -5.72 -22.12
CA ARG A 51 -17.36 -6.62 -21.15
C ARG A 51 -16.38 -5.83 -20.27
N LYS A 52 -16.29 -6.23 -18.99
CA LYS A 52 -15.34 -5.66 -18.02
C LYS A 52 -13.90 -6.08 -18.37
N SER A 53 -12.93 -5.19 -18.13
CA SER A 53 -11.51 -5.48 -18.37
C SER A 53 -10.72 -5.81 -17.10
N ALA A 54 -11.25 -5.46 -15.92
CA ALA A 54 -10.65 -5.76 -14.62
C ALA A 54 -11.55 -6.68 -13.75
N SER A 55 -10.95 -7.40 -12.81
CA SER A 55 -11.69 -8.16 -11.81
C SER A 55 -12.49 -7.23 -10.91
N VAL A 56 -13.67 -7.69 -10.46
CA VAL A 56 -14.48 -6.92 -9.50
C VAL A 56 -13.94 -7.21 -8.12
N THR A 57 -13.45 -6.18 -7.44
CA THR A 57 -12.94 -6.25 -6.07
C THR A 57 -13.73 -5.31 -5.16
N LEU A 58 -13.48 -5.35 -3.86
CA LEU A 58 -14.05 -4.35 -2.95
C LEU A 58 -13.60 -2.92 -3.29
N LEU A 59 -12.40 -2.74 -3.85
CA LEU A 59 -11.93 -1.43 -4.32
C LEU A 59 -12.82 -0.89 -5.43
N THR A 60 -13.34 -1.76 -6.31
CA THR A 60 -14.31 -1.37 -7.34
C THR A 60 -15.61 -0.80 -6.74
N SER A 61 -15.97 -1.17 -5.50
CA SER A 61 -17.17 -0.65 -4.84
C SER A 61 -17.01 0.79 -4.33
N LEU A 62 -15.77 1.25 -4.15
CA LEU A 62 -15.49 2.59 -3.64
C LEU A 62 -15.71 3.63 -4.75
N VAL A 63 -16.31 4.76 -4.38
CA VAL A 63 -16.12 5.98 -5.17
C VAL A 63 -14.78 6.62 -4.78
N GLU A 64 -14.17 7.37 -5.68
CA GLU A 64 -12.86 8.00 -5.44
C GLU A 64 -12.81 8.85 -4.16
N GLY A 65 -13.91 9.49 -3.77
CA GLY A 65 -13.98 10.21 -2.48
C GLY A 65 -13.90 9.28 -1.26
N GLU A 66 -14.56 8.12 -1.31
CA GLU A 66 -14.51 7.11 -0.24
C GLU A 66 -13.11 6.49 -0.15
N ALA A 67 -12.48 6.19 -1.29
CA ALA A 67 -11.11 5.66 -1.33
C ALA A 67 -10.09 6.65 -0.70
N MET A 68 -10.28 7.95 -0.93
CA MET A 68 -9.42 8.98 -0.34
C MET A 68 -9.63 9.18 1.15
N HIS A 69 -10.89 9.18 1.61
CA HIS A 69 -11.18 9.21 3.04
C HIS A 69 -10.61 7.97 3.73
N LEU A 70 -10.80 6.79 3.13
CA LEU A 70 -10.22 5.55 3.63
C LEU A 70 -8.69 5.62 3.73
N ALA A 71 -8.00 6.21 2.74
CA ALA A 71 -6.55 6.39 2.79
C ALA A 71 -6.13 7.28 3.97
N LYS A 72 -6.85 8.39 4.20
CA LYS A 72 -6.59 9.32 5.31
C LYS A 72 -6.85 8.66 6.66
N ASP A 73 -7.97 7.96 6.80
CA ASP A 73 -8.34 7.27 8.03
C ASP A 73 -7.35 6.14 8.34
N PHE A 74 -6.92 5.40 7.31
CA PHE A 74 -5.89 4.36 7.43
C PHE A 74 -4.55 4.94 7.91
N SER A 75 -4.06 6.02 7.29
CA SER A 75 -2.84 6.71 7.73
C SER A 75 -2.95 7.22 9.18
N SER A 76 -4.11 7.76 9.54
CA SER A 76 -4.39 8.21 10.91
C SER A 76 -4.35 7.05 11.90
N ALA A 77 -4.96 5.90 11.56
CA ALA A 77 -4.94 4.70 12.39
C ALA A 77 -3.53 4.13 12.55
N CYS A 78 -2.76 4.07 11.45
CA CYS A 78 -1.34 3.69 11.45
C CYS A 78 -0.50 4.59 12.36
N THR A 79 -0.82 5.88 12.46
CA THR A 79 -0.09 6.82 13.32
C THR A 79 -0.54 6.74 14.77
N ALA A 80 -1.83 6.63 15.03
CA ALA A 80 -2.39 6.69 16.37
C ALA A 80 -2.27 5.36 17.14
N TYR A 81 -2.37 4.21 16.46
CA TYR A 81 -2.59 2.92 17.12
C TYR A 81 -1.53 1.87 16.83
N PHE A 82 -0.64 2.06 15.83
CA PHE A 82 0.36 1.05 15.52
C PHE A 82 1.50 1.05 16.57
N PRO A 83 1.78 -0.08 17.23
CA PRO A 83 2.67 -0.13 18.40
C PRO A 83 4.15 -0.30 18.00
N SER A 84 4.70 0.63 17.22
CA SER A 84 6.09 0.55 16.72
C SER A 84 7.12 0.39 17.84
N LYS A 85 6.94 1.11 18.94
CA LYS A 85 7.87 1.14 20.08
C LYS A 85 7.87 -0.15 20.89
N GLU A 86 6.67 -0.68 21.17
CA GLU A 86 6.48 -1.93 21.89
C GLU A 86 7.05 -3.10 21.08
N ILE A 87 6.79 -3.12 19.76
CA ILE A 87 7.35 -4.14 18.87
C ILE A 87 8.88 -4.04 18.83
N ALA A 88 9.46 -2.84 18.67
CA ALA A 88 10.92 -2.68 18.65
C ALA A 88 11.57 -3.15 19.95
N SER A 89 10.98 -2.80 21.10
CA SER A 89 11.44 -3.26 22.41
C SER A 89 11.35 -4.78 22.55
N TYR A 90 10.22 -5.36 22.11
CA TYR A 90 9.99 -6.80 22.13
C TYR A 90 11.02 -7.56 21.26
N VAL A 91 11.35 -7.04 20.07
CA VAL A 91 12.31 -7.67 19.14
C VAL A 91 13.75 -7.57 19.65
N HIS A 92 14.18 -6.39 20.13
CA HIS A 92 15.61 -6.14 20.41
C HIS A 92 16.00 -6.31 21.89
N SER A 93 15.06 -6.56 22.79
CA SER A 93 15.34 -6.74 24.23
C SER A 93 16.45 -7.75 24.54
N ARG A 94 16.51 -8.90 23.84
CA ARG A 94 17.60 -9.89 23.99
C ARG A 94 18.87 -9.51 23.24
N ASN A 95 18.76 -8.78 22.13
CA ASN A 95 19.92 -8.39 21.30
C ASN A 95 20.88 -7.48 22.04
N LEU A 96 20.42 -6.76 23.06
CA LEU A 96 21.28 -5.94 23.92
C LEU A 96 22.32 -6.75 24.72
N ARG A 97 22.16 -8.08 24.78
CA ARG A 97 23.13 -9.00 25.39
C ARG A 97 24.18 -9.51 24.40
N PHE A 98 24.07 -9.17 23.12
CA PHE A 98 25.05 -9.57 22.10
C PHE A 98 26.36 -8.81 22.28
N PRO A 99 27.48 -9.34 21.75
CA PRO A 99 28.74 -8.62 21.68
C PRO A 99 28.57 -7.28 20.95
N ALA A 100 29.33 -6.25 21.34
CA ALA A 100 29.21 -4.91 20.77
C ALA A 100 29.33 -4.89 19.23
N ALA A 101 30.21 -5.71 18.66
CA ALA A 101 30.36 -5.83 17.21
C ALA A 101 29.08 -6.32 16.49
N GLU A 102 28.31 -7.19 17.13
CA GLU A 102 27.05 -7.69 16.58
C GLU A 102 25.93 -6.67 16.71
N ILE A 103 25.89 -5.90 17.79
CA ILE A 103 24.96 -4.76 17.94
C ILE A 103 25.23 -3.70 16.86
N GLU A 104 26.49 -3.36 16.59
CA GLU A 104 26.84 -2.43 15.53
C GLU A 104 26.48 -2.96 14.12
N ARG A 105 26.64 -4.26 13.88
CA ARG A 105 26.17 -4.90 12.64
C ARG A 105 24.65 -4.76 12.48
N LEU A 106 23.87 -5.02 13.53
CA LEU A 106 22.41 -4.86 13.51
C LEU A 106 21.99 -3.41 13.24
N LYS A 107 22.66 -2.43 13.88
CA LYS A 107 22.42 -1.00 13.60
C LYS A 107 22.67 -0.66 12.14
N HIS A 108 23.77 -1.18 11.58
CA HIS A 108 24.08 -1.00 10.16
C HIS A 108 22.99 -1.58 9.24
N GLU A 109 22.52 -2.79 9.53
CA GLU A 109 21.42 -3.43 8.77
C GLU A 109 20.12 -2.61 8.83
N VAL A 110 19.75 -2.10 10.02
CA VAL A 110 18.57 -1.24 10.20
C VAL A 110 18.71 0.06 9.40
N GLU A 111 19.88 0.67 9.40
CA GLU A 111 20.14 1.90 8.64
C GLU A 111 20.10 1.66 7.12
N CYS A 112 20.62 0.54 6.65
CA CYS A 112 20.50 0.12 5.25
C CYS A 112 19.03 -0.08 4.84
N ALA A 113 18.22 -0.71 5.70
CA ALA A 113 16.79 -0.87 5.46
C ALA A 113 16.08 0.48 5.36
N LYS A 114 16.35 1.42 6.28
CA LYS A 114 15.77 2.77 6.25
C LYS A 114 16.05 3.48 4.93
N LYS A 115 17.29 3.45 4.45
CA LYS A 115 17.68 4.07 3.17
C LYS A 115 16.90 3.49 1.98
N ALA A 116 16.73 2.17 1.93
CA ALA A 116 15.96 1.53 0.86
C ALA A 116 14.48 1.95 0.87
N LEU A 117 13.86 2.09 2.06
CA LEU A 117 12.47 2.53 2.19
C LEU A 117 12.27 4.00 1.78
N VAL A 118 13.25 4.87 2.04
CA VAL A 118 13.22 6.27 1.60
C VAL A 118 13.19 6.35 0.07
N VAL A 119 14.06 5.61 -0.61
CA VAL A 119 14.10 5.57 -2.08
C VAL A 119 12.74 5.15 -2.65
N LEU A 120 12.15 4.08 -2.12
CA LEU A 120 10.82 3.63 -2.57
C LEU A 120 9.73 4.66 -2.28
N SER A 121 9.75 5.27 -1.09
CA SER A 121 8.77 6.30 -0.69
C SER A 121 8.83 7.50 -1.62
N ASP A 122 10.02 7.94 -2.00
CA ASP A 122 10.19 9.10 -2.88
C ASP A 122 9.72 8.80 -4.30
N VAL A 123 10.01 7.60 -4.84
CA VAL A 123 9.45 7.18 -6.13
C VAL A 123 7.91 7.16 -6.10
N LEU A 124 7.29 6.65 -5.03
CA LEU A 124 5.83 6.64 -4.90
C LEU A 124 5.24 8.06 -4.77
N LYS A 125 5.94 8.99 -4.11
CA LYS A 125 5.52 10.41 -4.02
C LYS A 125 5.63 11.15 -5.35
N MET A 126 6.49 10.69 -6.24
CA MET A 126 6.63 11.21 -7.61
C MET A 126 5.56 10.66 -8.57
N ASP A 127 4.68 9.74 -8.14
CA ASP A 127 3.62 9.21 -8.99
C ASP A 127 2.71 10.33 -9.51
N GLY A 128 2.81 10.60 -10.81
CA GLY A 128 2.04 11.63 -11.51
C GLY A 128 0.67 11.18 -12.01
N SER A 129 0.18 10.03 -11.54
CA SER A 129 -1.09 9.45 -11.96
C SER A 129 -2.26 10.43 -11.83
N PRO A 130 -3.17 10.51 -12.82
CA PRO A 130 -4.27 11.47 -12.83
C PRO A 130 -5.42 11.03 -11.91
N VAL A 131 -5.12 10.85 -10.63
CA VAL A 131 -6.11 10.67 -9.57
C VAL A 131 -6.55 12.06 -9.11
N GLN A 132 -7.84 12.27 -8.90
CA GLN A 132 -8.46 13.55 -8.50
C GLN A 132 -8.39 14.68 -9.53
N GLY A 133 -8.04 14.41 -10.79
CA GLY A 133 -7.97 15.45 -11.83
C GLY A 133 -6.78 16.40 -11.71
N ARG A 134 -5.81 16.08 -10.83
CA ARG A 134 -4.48 16.70 -10.84
C ARG A 134 -3.60 15.91 -11.81
N ARG A 135 -3.03 16.59 -12.81
CA ARG A 135 -2.03 15.99 -13.70
C ARG A 135 -0.69 16.58 -13.30
N SER A 136 0.24 15.74 -12.86
CA SER A 136 1.62 16.21 -12.61
C SER A 136 2.29 16.48 -13.95
N GLU A 137 3.02 17.59 -14.06
CA GLU A 137 3.88 17.90 -15.21
C GLU A 137 5.18 17.09 -15.17
N ASN A 138 5.60 16.69 -13.97
CA ASN A 138 6.79 15.87 -13.75
C ASN A 138 6.35 14.41 -13.63
N LEU A 139 6.50 13.66 -14.72
CA LEU A 139 6.22 12.23 -14.77
C LEU A 139 7.51 11.44 -14.53
N LEU A 140 7.37 10.30 -13.86
CA LEU A 140 8.41 9.27 -13.87
C LEU A 140 8.64 8.75 -15.29
N GLU A 141 9.72 8.00 -15.48
CA GLU A 141 9.97 7.29 -16.74
C GLU A 141 8.74 6.43 -17.11
N PRO A 142 8.32 6.38 -18.39
CA PRO A 142 7.10 5.67 -18.81
C PRO A 142 7.01 4.22 -18.33
N ALA A 143 8.14 3.51 -18.31
CA ALA A 143 8.23 2.12 -17.83
C ALA A 143 7.78 1.93 -16.37
N VAL A 144 7.88 2.99 -15.55
CA VAL A 144 7.45 3.00 -14.15
C VAL A 144 6.09 3.70 -14.00
N GLN A 145 5.91 4.84 -14.69
CA GLN A 145 4.69 5.65 -14.58
C GLN A 145 3.45 4.91 -15.11
N GLU A 146 3.57 4.12 -16.19
CA GLU A 146 2.42 3.41 -16.77
C GLU A 146 1.84 2.33 -15.83
N PRO A 147 2.65 1.40 -15.27
CA PRO A 147 2.17 0.47 -14.25
C PRO A 147 1.62 1.15 -12.99
N LEU A 148 2.29 2.21 -12.50
CA LEU A 148 1.80 3.00 -11.36
C LEU A 148 0.45 3.65 -11.67
N THR A 149 0.28 4.16 -12.89
CA THR A 149 -0.99 4.70 -13.36
C THR A 149 -2.08 3.64 -13.35
N GLN A 150 -1.82 2.43 -13.85
CA GLN A 150 -2.82 1.36 -13.75
C GLN A 150 -3.18 1.02 -12.30
N PHE A 151 -2.18 0.92 -11.42
CA PHE A 151 -2.39 0.66 -10.00
C PHE A 151 -3.21 1.77 -9.32
N SER A 152 -2.84 3.03 -9.50
CA SER A 152 -3.54 4.20 -8.96
C SER A 152 -4.96 4.32 -9.50
N LEU A 153 -5.19 3.97 -10.77
CA LEU A 153 -6.53 3.98 -11.36
C LEU A 153 -7.45 2.90 -10.78
N ILE A 154 -6.96 1.66 -10.64
CA ILE A 154 -7.72 0.51 -10.13
C ILE A 154 -7.98 0.63 -8.61
N THR A 155 -7.06 1.24 -7.87
CA THR A 155 -7.20 1.44 -6.42
C THR A 155 -7.87 2.77 -6.08
N HIS A 156 -8.23 3.58 -7.06
CA HIS A 156 -8.77 4.92 -6.85
C HIS A 156 -7.86 5.82 -6.00
N GLY A 157 -6.53 5.67 -6.14
CA GLY A 157 -5.51 6.39 -5.38
C GLY A 157 -5.27 5.88 -3.95
N PHE A 158 -6.16 5.06 -3.41
CA PHE A 158 -5.99 4.49 -2.08
C PHE A 158 -4.71 3.64 -1.98
N GLY A 159 -4.38 2.87 -3.03
CA GLY A 159 -3.25 1.93 -2.99
C GLY A 159 -1.91 2.62 -2.71
N THR A 160 -1.58 3.66 -3.49
CA THR A 160 -0.32 4.40 -3.32
C THR A 160 -0.27 5.10 -1.95
N ALA A 161 -1.36 5.71 -1.52
CA ALA A 161 -1.44 6.36 -0.21
C ALA A 161 -1.31 5.36 0.95
N ALA A 162 -1.93 4.18 0.85
CA ALA A 162 -1.83 3.13 1.85
C ALA A 162 -0.40 2.55 1.93
N LEU A 163 0.29 2.39 0.80
CA LEU A 163 1.69 1.97 0.77
C LEU A 163 2.58 3.01 1.45
N LEU A 164 2.40 4.30 1.17
CA LEU A 164 3.15 5.38 1.85
C LEU A 164 2.92 5.37 3.36
N ALA A 165 1.67 5.23 3.82
CA ALA A 165 1.35 5.10 5.24
C ALA A 165 2.00 3.87 5.89
N ALA A 166 2.03 2.73 5.18
CA ALA A 166 2.70 1.53 5.65
C ALA A 166 4.23 1.72 5.74
N LEU A 167 4.85 2.38 4.75
CA LEU A 167 6.27 2.71 4.77
C LEU A 167 6.63 3.63 5.94
N GLU A 168 5.78 4.61 6.26
CA GLU A 168 5.95 5.46 7.45
C GLU A 168 5.90 4.66 8.75
N VAL A 169 5.00 3.68 8.86
CA VAL A 169 4.92 2.78 10.03
C VAL A 169 6.20 1.96 10.17
N ILE A 170 6.69 1.39 9.06
CA ILE A 170 7.92 0.60 9.07
C ILE A 170 9.12 1.50 9.43
N MET A 171 9.20 2.70 8.85
CA MET A 171 10.25 3.68 9.20
C MET A 171 10.21 4.05 10.68
N ARG A 172 9.02 4.24 11.26
CA ARG A 172 8.87 4.49 12.71
C ARG A 172 9.37 3.30 13.53
N TYR A 173 9.00 2.08 13.16
CA TYR A 173 9.53 0.87 13.80
C TYR A 173 11.06 0.81 13.74
N LEU A 174 11.66 1.04 12.56
CA LEU A 174 13.12 1.01 12.40
C LEU A 174 13.82 2.09 13.24
N ASN A 175 13.22 3.28 13.37
CA ASN A 175 13.74 4.33 14.25
C ASN A 175 13.67 3.90 15.73
N GLU A 176 12.55 3.35 16.18
CA GLU A 176 12.42 2.81 17.54
C GLU A 176 13.40 1.65 17.80
N SER A 177 13.65 0.80 16.80
CA SER A 177 14.68 -0.24 16.87
C SER A 177 16.07 0.34 17.10
N MET A 178 16.44 1.42 16.37
CA MET A 178 17.70 2.11 16.60
C MET A 178 17.80 2.70 18.01
N GLU A 179 16.72 3.31 18.50
CA GLU A 179 16.65 3.84 19.86
C GLU A 179 16.87 2.76 20.93
N VAL A 180 16.31 1.56 20.75
CA VAL A 180 16.54 0.43 21.66
C VAL A 180 18.00 -0.02 21.58
N LEU A 181 18.55 -0.22 20.38
CA LEU A 181 19.93 -0.68 20.18
C LEU A 181 20.98 0.32 20.68
N ASN A 182 20.65 1.62 20.75
CA ASN A 182 21.54 2.66 21.28
C ASN A 182 21.57 2.72 22.82
N LYS A 183 20.53 2.26 23.52
CA LYS A 183 20.42 2.35 24.99
C LYS A 183 21.37 1.41 25.75
N GLY A 184 22.00 0.44 25.08
CA GLY A 184 22.86 -0.56 25.73
C GLY A 184 22.07 -1.53 26.64
N PRO A 185 22.73 -2.54 27.24
CA PRO A 185 22.06 -3.49 28.12
C PRO A 185 21.47 -2.80 29.35
N THR A 186 20.14 -2.85 29.49
CA THR A 186 19.44 -2.39 30.70
C THR A 186 19.06 -3.60 31.56
N ASN A 187 19.43 -3.57 32.84
CA ASN A 187 19.12 -4.64 33.81
C ASN A 187 17.62 -4.73 34.19
N SER A 188 16.75 -3.91 33.61
CA SER A 188 15.35 -3.74 34.02
C SER A 188 14.32 -4.47 33.15
N LEU A 189 14.74 -5.17 32.09
CA LEU A 189 13.83 -6.00 31.29
C LEU A 189 13.83 -7.43 31.86
N GLY A 190 12.78 -7.74 32.62
CA GLY A 190 12.51 -9.08 33.13
C GLY A 190 12.48 -10.11 31.99
N GLU A 191 12.61 -11.40 32.35
CA GLU A 191 12.63 -12.58 31.48
C GLU A 191 11.29 -12.81 30.71
N GLY A 192 10.69 -11.77 30.17
CA GLY A 192 9.53 -11.88 29.30
C GLY A 192 9.91 -12.63 28.03
N ASN A 193 8.98 -13.45 27.55
CA ASN A 193 9.00 -14.01 26.19
C ASN A 193 9.36 -12.90 25.21
N CYS A 194 10.49 -12.99 24.53
CA CYS A 194 10.84 -12.11 23.42
C CYS A 194 11.04 -12.98 22.17
N VAL A 195 11.04 -12.34 21.00
CA VAL A 195 11.30 -13.06 19.74
C VAL A 195 12.70 -13.66 19.75
N ASP A 196 12.81 -14.94 19.39
CA ASP A 196 14.08 -15.53 18.99
C ASP A 196 14.40 -15.09 17.55
N LEU A 197 15.02 -13.92 17.43
CA LEU A 197 15.37 -13.33 16.13
C LEU A 197 16.35 -14.22 15.36
N ALA A 198 17.26 -14.91 16.06
CA ALA A 198 18.22 -15.82 15.44
C ALA A 198 17.49 -16.98 14.75
N ALA A 199 16.50 -17.59 15.40
CA ALA A 199 15.69 -18.64 14.80
C ALA A 199 14.89 -18.15 13.57
N ILE A 200 14.33 -16.94 13.61
CA ILE A 200 13.62 -16.36 12.46
C ILE A 200 14.57 -16.12 11.28
N LEU A 201 15.73 -15.52 11.54
CA LEU A 201 16.72 -15.21 10.50
C LEU A 201 17.34 -16.48 9.91
N GLN A 202 17.63 -17.50 10.74
CA GLN A 202 18.07 -18.80 10.25
C GLN A 202 17.03 -19.44 9.32
N ARG A 203 15.75 -19.37 9.67
CA ARG A 203 14.67 -19.85 8.80
C ARG A 203 14.61 -19.08 7.48
N TYR A 204 14.77 -17.76 7.52
CA TYR A 204 14.83 -16.94 6.30
C TYR A 204 16.02 -17.32 5.41
N ILE A 205 17.21 -17.50 5.99
CA ILE A 205 18.41 -17.93 5.26
C ILE A 205 18.17 -19.30 4.64
N ALA A 206 17.68 -20.28 5.39
CA ALA A 206 17.41 -21.63 4.87
C ALA A 206 16.43 -21.63 3.69
N LEU A 207 15.36 -20.83 3.76
CA LEU A 207 14.40 -20.67 2.66
C LEU A 207 15.04 -20.09 1.40
N ASN A 208 15.94 -19.12 1.55
CA ASN A 208 16.55 -18.44 0.41
C ASN A 208 17.80 -19.15 -0.13
N SER A 209 18.51 -19.92 0.69
CA SER A 209 19.62 -20.78 0.26
C SER A 209 19.13 -22.01 -0.52
N GLY A 210 17.96 -22.57 -0.18
CA GLY A 210 17.35 -23.67 -0.92
C GLY A 210 16.86 -23.28 -2.32
N VAL A 211 16.45 -22.02 -2.52
CA VAL A 211 16.06 -21.48 -3.84
C VAL A 211 17.27 -21.31 -4.77
N ILE A 212 18.48 -21.14 -4.22
CA ILE A 212 19.72 -21.01 -5.00
C ILE A 212 20.19 -22.38 -5.52
N MET A 213 19.95 -23.47 -4.79
CA MET A 213 20.37 -24.83 -5.19
C MET A 213 19.41 -25.52 -6.17
N ALA A 214 18.20 -24.99 -6.39
CA ALA A 214 17.21 -25.55 -7.32
C ALA A 214 17.26 -24.93 -8.74
N LYS A 215 18.29 -24.14 -9.06
CA LYS A 215 18.50 -23.48 -10.35
C LYS A 215 19.87 -23.77 -11.00
N GLN A 216 20.46 -24.93 -10.72
CA GLN A 216 21.58 -25.46 -11.49
C GLN A 216 21.20 -26.77 -12.17
#